data_AF-A0A1T4VI57-F1
#
_entry.id   AF-A0A1T4VI57-F1
#
_cell.length_a   1.000
_cell.length_b   1.000
_cell.length_c   1.000
_cell.angle_alpha   90.00
_cell.angle_beta   90.00
_cell.angle_gamma   90.00
#
_symmetry.space_group_name_H-M   'P 1'
#
loop_
_entity.id
_entity.type
_entity.pdbx_description
1 polymer ?
#
loop_
_entity_poly.entity_id
_entity_poly.type
_entity_poly.pdbx_seq_one_letter_code
_entity_poly.pdbx_strand_id
1 'polypeptide(L)'
;MSKPRYKTTNWKQYNKALINRGSLTFWIDEETIAEWKQNKQGKRGRPRRFSDLAITTALMVKRIFSMPLRALQGFLDSVFKLA
;
A
#
# COMPACT_ATOMS: atom_id res chain seq x y z
N MET A 1 30.20 35.48 -23.10
CA MET A 1 30.19 34.00 -23.21
C MET A 1 28.77 33.54 -23.54
N SER A 2 28.58 32.76 -24.59
CA SER A 2 27.27 32.22 -24.98
C SER A 2 26.84 31.10 -24.02
N LYS A 3 25.55 31.03 -23.69
CA LYS A 3 25.02 29.99 -22.80
C LYS A 3 25.19 28.62 -23.45
N PRO A 4 25.76 27.62 -22.76
CA PRO A 4 25.83 26.26 -23.27
C PRO A 4 24.42 25.71 -23.52
N ARG A 5 24.21 25.14 -24.71
CA ARG A 5 22.92 24.57 -25.12
C ARG A 5 22.96 23.06 -24.89
N TYR A 6 22.29 22.59 -23.85
CA TYR A 6 22.24 21.16 -23.51
C TYR A 6 21.09 20.46 -24.25
N LYS A 7 21.31 19.19 -24.64
CA LYS A 7 20.29 18.30 -25.22
C LYS A 7 20.10 17.11 -24.29
N THR A 8 18.90 16.95 -23.74
CA THR A 8 18.57 15.83 -22.84
C THR A 8 18.49 14.52 -23.64
N THR A 9 19.46 13.62 -23.47
CA THR A 9 19.52 12.32 -24.15
C THR A 9 18.98 11.16 -23.30
N ASN A 10 18.85 11.36 -21.99
CA ASN A 10 18.50 10.33 -21.02
C ASN A 10 17.03 10.36 -20.56
N TRP A 11 16.14 11.07 -21.28
CA TRP A 11 14.75 11.29 -20.86
C TRP A 11 14.01 9.99 -20.51
N LYS A 12 14.21 8.92 -21.29
CA LYS A 12 13.60 7.61 -21.05
C LYS A 12 14.04 6.98 -19.72
N GLN A 13 15.32 7.08 -19.38
CA GLN A 13 15.87 6.56 -18.12
C GLN A 13 15.38 7.40 -16.93
N TYR A 14 15.39 8.73 -17.08
CA TYR A 14 14.87 9.65 -16.08
C TYR A 14 13.40 9.37 -15.76
N ASN A 15 12.56 9.20 -16.79
CA ASN A 15 11.15 8.87 -16.61
C ASN A 15 10.95 7.52 -15.91
N LYS A 16 11.74 6.50 -16.25
CA LYS A 16 11.69 5.21 -15.55
C LYS A 16 12.06 5.35 -14.07
N ALA A 17 13.05 6.17 -13.74
CA ALA A 17 13.42 6.46 -12.36
C ALA A 17 12.29 7.17 -11.59
N LEU A 18 11.57 8.11 -12.24
CA LEU A 18 10.41 8.77 -11.64
C LEU A 18 9.27 7.78 -11.34
N ILE A 19 8.96 6.89 -12.28
CA ILE A 19 7.95 5.84 -12.07
C ILE A 19 8.37 4.92 -10.92
N ASN A 20 9.62 4.45 -10.92
CA ASN A 20 10.14 3.56 -9.88
C ASN A 20 10.12 4.22 -8.49
N ARG A 21 10.23 5.55 -8.41
CA ARG A 21 10.13 6.27 -7.14
C ARG A 21 8.74 6.16 -6.50
N GLY A 22 7.70 6.03 -7.32
CA GLY A 22 6.32 5.78 -6.87
C GLY A 22 5.97 4.29 -6.75
N SER A 23 6.88 3.40 -7.14
CA SER A 23 6.66 1.95 -7.04
C SER A 23 6.74 1.52 -5.58
N LEU A 24 5.75 0.76 -5.14
CA LEU A 24 5.67 0.24 -3.77
C LEU A 24 5.81 -1.28 -3.80
N THR A 25 6.60 -1.80 -2.88
CA THR A 25 6.77 -3.25 -2.67
C THR A 25 6.35 -3.59 -1.26
N PHE A 26 5.37 -4.49 -1.11
CA PHE A 26 4.89 -4.95 0.18
C PHE A 26 5.50 -6.30 0.49
N TRP A 27 6.18 -6.38 1.62
CA TRP A 27 6.56 -7.65 2.23
C TRP A 27 5.55 -7.90 3.33
N ILE A 28 4.66 -8.86 3.12
CA ILE A 28 3.68 -9.26 4.11
C ILE A 28 3.97 -10.71 4.42
N ASP A 29 4.28 -10.96 5.68
CA ASP A 29 4.48 -12.30 6.18
C ASP A 29 3.16 -13.07 6.22
N GLU A 30 3.20 -14.36 5.85
CA GLU A 30 2.00 -15.16 5.64
C GLU A 30 1.29 -15.50 6.96
N GLU A 31 2.06 -15.65 8.06
CA GLU A 31 1.51 -15.80 9.42
C GLU A 31 0.77 -14.52 9.83
N THR A 32 1.33 -13.37 9.48
CA THR A 32 0.68 -12.07 9.72
C THR A 32 -0.65 -11.95 8.97
N ILE A 33 -0.76 -12.46 7.73
CA ILE A 33 -2.03 -12.50 6.98
C ILE A 33 -3.05 -13.40 7.68
N ALA A 34 -2.62 -14.54 8.20
CA ALA A 34 -3.50 -15.45 8.94
C ALA A 34 -4.08 -14.78 10.20
N GLU A 35 -3.27 -13.98 10.91
CA GLU A 35 -3.68 -13.24 12.11
C GLU A 35 -4.57 -12.02 11.83
N TRP A 36 -4.71 -11.59 10.58
CA TRP A 36 -5.58 -10.46 10.23
C TRP A 36 -7.06 -10.81 10.32
N LYS A 37 -7.42 -12.10 10.20
CA LYS A 37 -8.80 -12.57 10.41
C LYS A 37 -9.08 -12.75 11.89
N GLN A 38 -10.16 -12.15 12.36
CA GLN A 38 -10.57 -12.31 13.75
C GLN A 38 -11.25 -13.67 13.97
N ASN A 39 -10.76 -14.43 14.97
CA ASN A 39 -11.41 -15.66 15.42
C ASN A 39 -12.82 -15.39 15.96
N LYS A 40 -13.75 -16.32 15.75
CA LYS A 40 -15.13 -16.22 16.23
C LYS A 40 -15.13 -16.05 17.75
N GLN A 41 -15.52 -14.86 18.21
CA GLN A 41 -15.78 -14.62 19.62
C GLN A 41 -17.20 -15.11 19.91
N GLY A 42 -17.36 -16.07 20.82
CA GLY A 42 -18.68 -16.61 21.24
C GLY A 42 -19.58 -15.62 21.98
N LYS A 43 -19.40 -14.32 21.76
CA LYS A 43 -20.14 -13.22 22.36
C LYS A 43 -21.35 -12.88 21.48
N ARG A 44 -22.45 -12.46 22.10
CA ARG A 44 -23.64 -11.96 21.39
C ARG A 44 -23.29 -10.67 20.62
N GLY A 45 -23.81 -10.55 19.39
CA GLY A 45 -23.61 -9.40 18.51
C GLY A 45 -22.92 -9.76 17.19
N ARG A 46 -22.62 -8.75 16.37
CA ARG A 46 -21.91 -8.95 15.10
C ARG A 46 -20.43 -9.27 15.39
N PRO A 47 -19.91 -10.43 14.95
CA PRO A 47 -18.51 -10.74 15.16
C PRO A 47 -17.63 -9.76 14.38
N ARG A 48 -16.53 -9.31 15.00
CA ARG A 48 -15.46 -8.61 14.29
C ARG A 48 -14.89 -9.54 13.22
N ARG A 49 -14.58 -9.00 12.05
CA ARG A 49 -14.00 -9.77 10.93
C ARG A 49 -12.49 -9.63 10.85
N PHE A 50 -11.97 -8.48 11.28
CA PHE A 50 -10.56 -8.13 11.21
C PHE A 50 -10.01 -7.90 12.62
N SER A 51 -8.75 -8.28 12.82
CA SER A 51 -8.03 -8.01 14.07
C SER A 51 -7.65 -6.53 14.18
N ASP A 52 -7.37 -6.09 15.42
CA ASP A 52 -6.98 -4.71 15.69
C ASP A 52 -5.64 -4.35 15.00
N LEU A 53 -4.76 -5.35 14.81
CA LEU A 53 -3.53 -5.22 14.03
C LEU A 53 -3.83 -4.87 12.57
N ALA A 54 -4.72 -5.62 11.91
CA ALA A 54 -5.12 -5.38 10.52
C ALA A 54 -5.76 -3.99 10.31
N ILE A 55 -6.56 -3.54 11.28
CA ILE A 55 -7.17 -2.20 11.25
C ILE A 55 -6.08 -1.12 11.40
N THR A 56 -5.16 -1.31 12.34
CA THR A 56 -4.09 -0.34 12.60
C THR A 56 -3.13 -0.23 11.40
N THR A 57 -2.76 -1.35 10.78
CA THR A 57 -1.91 -1.35 9.58
C THR A 57 -2.60 -0.65 8.41
N ALA A 58 -3.88 -0.93 8.16
CA ALA A 58 -4.66 -0.22 7.15
C ALA A 58 -4.68 1.30 7.39
N LEU A 59 -4.87 1.74 8.64
CA LEU A 59 -4.87 3.16 8.99
C LEU A 59 -3.47 3.81 8.87
N MET A 60 -2.40 3.06 9.14
CA MET A 60 -1.04 3.54 8.90
C MET A 60 -0.78 3.77 7.41
N VAL A 61 -1.12 2.80 6.55
CA VAL A 61 -1.01 2.93 5.08
C VAL A 61 -1.83 4.14 4.61
N LYS A 62 -3.07 4.28 5.09
CA LYS A 62 -3.92 5.44 4.80
C LYS A 62 -3.23 6.76 5.11
N ARG A 63 -2.57 6.84 6.28
CA ARG A 63 -1.93 8.08 6.75
C ARG A 63 -0.66 8.39 5.96
N ILE A 64 0.20 7.40 5.77
CA ILE A 64 1.48 7.55 5.04
C ILE A 64 1.23 8.01 3.61
N PHE A 65 0.26 7.41 2.93
CA PHE A 65 -0.08 7.75 1.54
C PHE A 65 -1.20 8.77 1.41
N SER A 66 -1.67 9.35 2.52
CA SER A 66 -2.78 10.32 2.56
C SER A 66 -4.02 9.89 1.76
N MET A 67 -4.35 8.60 1.79
CA MET A 67 -5.45 8.03 1.01
C MET A 67 -6.83 8.28 1.66
N PRO A 68 -7.89 8.50 0.86
CA PRO A 68 -9.26 8.39 1.35
C PRO A 68 -9.63 6.93 1.61
N LEU A 69 -10.62 6.69 2.50
CA LEU A 69 -10.98 5.33 2.93
C LEU A 69 -11.40 4.40 1.79
N ARG A 70 -12.11 4.92 0.77
CA ARG A 70 -12.52 4.12 -0.39
C ARG A 70 -11.33 3.68 -1.25
N ALA A 71 -10.33 4.55 -1.43
CA ALA A 71 -9.11 4.22 -2.16
C ALA A 71 -8.26 3.21 -1.38
N LEU A 72 -8.14 3.38 -0.06
CA LEU A 72 -7.47 2.42 0.82
C LEU A 72 -8.10 1.03 0.72
N GLN A 73 -9.44 0.94 0.71
CA GLN A 73 -10.11 -0.34 0.58
C GLN A 73 -9.73 -1.04 -0.73
N GLY A 74 -9.89 -0.37 -1.88
CA GLY A 74 -9.51 -0.95 -3.16
C GLY A 74 -8.02 -1.30 -3.27
N PHE A 75 -7.17 -0.49 -2.65
CA PHE A 75 -5.74 -0.74 -2.55
C PHE A 75 -5.45 -2.04 -1.77
N LEU A 76 -5.98 -2.18 -0.56
CA LEU A 76 -5.80 -3.38 0.25
C LEU A 76 -6.41 -4.62 -0.41
N ASP A 77 -7.59 -4.49 -1.02
CA ASP A 77 -8.22 -5.57 -1.80
C ASP A 77 -7.33 -6.03 -2.96
N SER A 78 -6.57 -5.12 -3.59
CA SER A 78 -5.62 -5.46 -4.65
C SER A 78 -4.38 -6.17 -4.11
N VAL A 79 -3.88 -5.74 -2.95
CA VAL A 79 -2.74 -6.38 -2.26
C VAL A 79 -3.10 -7.80 -1.85
N PHE A 80 -4.29 -8.01 -1.28
CA PHE A 80 -4.77 -9.34 -0.88
C PHE A 80 -5.07 -10.29 -2.04
N LYS A 81 -5.22 -9.78 -3.26
CA LYS A 81 -5.34 -10.65 -4.46
C LYS A 81 -3.97 -11.12 -4.97
N LEU A 82 -2.91 -10.43 -4.58
CA LEU A 82 -1.53 -10.73 -5.00
C LEU A 82 -0.80 -11.63 -3.99
N ALA A 83 -1.17 -11.54 -2.72
CA ALA A 83 -0.77 -12.47 -1.67
C ALA A 83 -1.62 -13.74 -1.73
#